data_AF-A0A9E3JZY7-F1
#
_entry.id   AF-A0A9E3JZY7-F1
#
_cell.length_a   1.000
_cell.length_b   1.000
_cell.length_c   1.000
_cell.angle_alpha   90.00
_cell.angle_beta   90.00
_cell.angle_gamma   90.00
#
_symmetry.space_group_name_H-M   'P 1'
#
loop_
_entity.id
_entity.type
_entity.pdbx_description
1 polymer ?
#
loop_
_entity_poly.entity_id
_entity_poly.type
_entity_poly.pdbx_seq_one_letter_code
_entity_poly.pdbx_strand_id
1 'polypeptide(L)' 'MVHELFYWPSIQGRGEFVRLALEEAGVQYVDVAREPGGMARMIAAMDGADHPSFAPPFLKAGDVTVGQTANI' A
#
# COMPACT_ATOMS: atom_id res chain seq x y z
N MET A 1 5.31 -7.83 -12.40
CA MET A 1 4.07 -7.20 -11.91
C MET A 1 4.47 -6.09 -10.96
N VAL A 2 3.85 -4.91 -11.06
CA VAL A 2 4.18 -3.77 -10.20
C VAL A 2 3.30 -3.86 -8.95
N HIS A 3 3.92 -3.81 -7.76
CA HIS A 3 3.18 -3.80 -6.50
C HIS A 3 2.61 -2.41 -6.25
N GLU A 4 1.46 -2.30 -5.58
CA GLU A 4 0.87 -1.02 -5.20
C GLU A 4 0.82 -0.92 -3.68
N LEU A 5 1.64 -0.05 -3.09
CA LEU A 5 1.62 0.24 -1.66
C LEU A 5 0.67 1.41 -1.39
N PHE A 6 -0.32 1.18 -0.52
CA PHE A 6 -1.24 2.19 -0.07
C PHE A 6 -0.91 2.58 1.37
N TYR A 7 -0.32 3.77 1.57
CA TYR A 7 -0.02 4.31 2.89
C TYR A 7 0.00 5.84 2.90
N TRP A 8 -0.15 6.47 4.07
CA TRP A 8 -0.14 7.92 4.20
C TRP A 8 1.11 8.55 3.56
N PRO A 9 0.96 9.59 2.71
CA PRO A 9 2.08 10.13 1.94
C PRO A 9 2.96 11.07 2.75
N SER A 10 2.42 11.70 3.79
CA SER A 10 3.10 12.75 4.58
C SER A 10 3.93 12.23 5.75
N ILE A 11 3.90 10.93 6.03
CA ILE A 11 4.64 10.30 7.13
C ILE A 11 5.27 8.98 6.68
N GLN A 12 6.42 8.64 7.25
CA GLN A 12 7.03 7.31 7.10
C GLN A 12 6.11 6.24 7.74
N GLY A 13 5.90 6.40 9.06
CA GLY A 13 5.03 5.57 9.91
C GLY A 13 5.13 4.06 9.64
N ARG A 14 4.00 3.35 9.73
CA ARG A 14 3.96 1.88 9.56
C ARG A 14 4.26 1.43 8.12
N GLY A 15 4.11 2.30 7.13
CA GLY A 15 4.41 1.99 5.73
C GLY A 15 5.91 1.85 5.45
N GLU A 16 6.76 2.44 6.28
CA GLU A 16 8.21 2.45 6.05
C GLU A 16 8.86 1.06 6.12
N PHE A 17 8.37 0.19 7.00
CA PHE A 17 8.81 -1.20 7.07
C PHE A 17 8.61 -1.92 5.73
N VAL A 18 7.47 -1.67 5.07
CA VAL A 18 7.14 -2.27 3.77
C VAL A 18 7.98 -1.62 2.67
N ARG A 19 8.15 -0.29 2.67
CA ARG A 19 8.99 0.41 1.69
C ARG A 19 10.41 -0.14 1.69
N LEU A 20 11.06 -0.18 2.86
CA LEU A 20 12.43 -0.68 2.99
C LEU A 20 12.58 -2.12 2.50
N ALA A 21 11.60 -2.99 2.78
CA ALA A 21 11.61 -4.36 2.29
C ALA A 21 11.48 -4.44 0.75
N LEU A 22 10.62 -3.61 0.14
CA LEU A 22 10.47 -3.54 -1.31
C LEU A 22 11.72 -2.98 -2.00
N GLU A 23 12.34 -1.95 -1.41
CA GLU A 23 13.59 -1.36 -1.91
C GLU A 23 14.75 -2.37 -1.85
N GLU A 24 14.94 -3.04 -0.70
CA GLU A 24 16.00 -4.06 -0.53
C GLU A 24 15.79 -5.25 -1.48
N ALA A 25 14.54 -5.67 -1.69
CA ALA A 25 14.22 -6.72 -2.64
C ALA A 25 14.40 -6.30 -4.11
N GLY A 26 14.62 -5.02 -4.40
CA GLY A 26 14.75 -4.49 -5.75
C GLY A 26 13.48 -4.64 -6.59
N VAL A 27 12.32 -4.76 -5.94
CA VAL A 27 11.04 -4.96 -6.64
C VAL A 27 10.39 -3.62 -6.97
N GLN A 28 9.85 -3.51 -8.18
CA GLN A 28 9.12 -2.31 -8.58
C GLN A 28 7.78 -2.22 -7.83
N TYR A 29 7.51 -1.04 -7.28
CA TYR A 29 6.22 -0.71 -6.67
C TYR A 29 5.84 0.75 -6.93
N VAL A 30 4.55 1.05 -6.80
CA VAL A 30 3.99 2.40 -6.76
C VAL A 30 3.59 2.71 -5.33
N ASP A 31 4.11 3.80 -4.76
CA ASP A 31 3.61 4.36 -3.50
C ASP A 31 2.36 5.20 -3.80
N VAL A 32 1.20 4.54 -3.84
CA VAL A 32 0.00 5.05 -4.49
C VAL A 32 -0.44 6.39 -3.93
N ALA A 33 -0.38 6.58 -2.61
CA ALA A 33 -0.89 7.82 -2.01
C ALA A 33 0.02 9.03 -2.28
N ARG A 34 1.27 8.81 -2.72
CA ARG A 34 2.20 9.87 -3.10
C ARG A 34 1.99 10.38 -4.54
N GLU A 35 1.28 9.61 -5.36
CA GLU A 35 0.92 10.03 -6.71
C GLU A 35 -0.22 11.06 -6.72
N PRO A 36 -0.36 11.89 -7.78
CA PRO A 36 -1.51 12.76 -7.96
C PRO A 36 -2.83 12.00 -7.86
N GLY A 37 -3.74 12.47 -6.98
CA GLY A 37 -5.02 11.78 -6.71
C GLY A 37 -4.91 10.47 -5.91
N GLY A 38 -3.69 10.11 -5.47
CA GLY A 38 -3.39 8.88 -4.75
C GLY A 38 -4.15 8.69 -3.45
N MET A 39 -4.32 9.76 -2.67
CA MET A 39 -5.12 9.73 -1.44
C MET A 39 -6.56 9.30 -1.69
N ALA A 40 -7.22 9.83 -2.73
CA ALA A 40 -8.58 9.44 -3.07
C ALA A 40 -8.66 7.96 -3.50
N ARG A 41 -7.66 7.48 -4.25
CA ARG A 41 -7.53 6.05 -4.62
C ARG A 41 -7.39 5.16 -3.39
N MET A 42 -6.57 5.56 -2.41
CA MET A 42 -6.39 4.80 -1.16
C MET A 42 -7.68 4.71 -0.36
N ILE A 43 -8.38 5.83 -0.16
CA ILE A 43 -9.65 5.85 0.56
C ILE A 43 -10.69 4.97 -0.16
N ALA A 44 -10.83 5.12 -1.49
CA ALA A 44 -11.74 4.28 -2.27
C ALA A 44 -11.41 2.78 -2.16
N ALA A 45 -10.14 2.40 -2.11
CA ALA A 45 -9.71 1.01 -1.94
C ALA A 45 -10.02 0.44 -0.54
N MET A 46 -10.12 1.29 0.48
CA MET A 46 -10.52 0.88 1.84
C MET A 46 -12.05 0.71 1.98
N ASP A 47 -12.84 1.38 1.15
CA ASP A 47 -14.31 1.33 1.23
C ASP A 47 -14.95 0.38 0.20
N GLY A 48 -14.27 0.09 -0.91
CA GLY A 48 -14.88 -0.52 -2.11
C GLY A 48 -14.79 -2.05 -2.26
N ALA A 49 -14.17 -2.77 -1.33
CA ALA A 49 -13.99 -4.22 -1.43
C ALA A 49 -14.94 -4.99 -0.50
N ASP A 50 -15.20 -6.26 -0.81
CA ASP A 50 -15.97 -7.17 0.07
C ASP A 50 -15.24 -7.45 1.39
N HIS A 51 -13.89 -7.53 1.31
CA HIS A 51 -12.99 -7.67 2.46
C HIS A 51 -11.84 -6.66 2.35
N PRO A 52 -12.08 -5.37 2.63
CA PRO A 52 -11.05 -4.35 2.51
C PRO A 52 -10.05 -4.46 3.65
N SER A 53 -8.84 -3.93 3.44
CA SER A 53 -7.93 -3.70 4.56
C SER A 53 -8.55 -2.66 5.48
N PHE A 54 -8.64 -2.97 6.79
CA PHE A 54 -9.20 -2.08 7.79
C PHE A 54 -8.48 -0.71 7.85
N ALA A 55 -7.15 -0.70 7.63
CA ALA A 55 -6.35 0.51 7.65
C ALA A 55 -5.08 0.37 6.79
N PRO A 56 -4.45 1.48 6.37
CA PRO A 56 -3.10 1.45 5.83
C PRO A 56 -2.04 1.07 6.90
N PRO A 57 -0.92 0.45 6.49
CA PRO A 57 -0.58 0.07 5.12
C PRO A 57 -1.32 -1.18 4.65
N PHE A 58 -1.57 -1.23 3.35
CA PHE A 58 -1.90 -2.46 2.63
C PHE A 58 -1.19 -2.49 1.28
N LEU A 59 -0.80 -3.68 0.85
CA LEU A 59 -0.08 -3.93 -0.39
C LEU A 59 -0.98 -4.71 -1.33
N LYS A 60 -1.12 -4.23 -2.57
CA LYS A 60 -1.70 -5.02 -3.64
C LYS A 60 -0.59 -5.64 -4.47
N ALA A 61 -0.53 -6.97 -4.48
CA ALA A 61 0.40 -7.79 -5.23
C ALA A 61 -0.39 -8.61 -6.26
N GLY A 62 -0.55 -8.06 -7.47
CA GLY A 62 -1.41 -8.64 -8.49
C GLY A 62 -2.88 -8.60 -8.06
N ASP A 63 -3.52 -9.77 -7.98
CA ASP A 63 -4.93 -9.92 -7.59
C ASP A 63 -5.13 -10.01 -6.07
N VAL A 64 -4.05 -10.06 -5.30
CA VAL A 64 -4.09 -10.21 -3.84
C VAL A 64 -3.85 -8.86 -3.16
N THR A 65 -4.73 -8.51 -2.23
CA THR A 65 -4.54 -7.37 -1.32
C THR A 65 -4.23 -7.88 0.07
N VAL A 66 -3.10 -7.45 0.64
CA VAL A 66 -2.62 -7.85 1.96
C VAL A 66 -2.58 -6.62 2.86
N GLY A 67 -3.33 -6.64 3.96
CA GLY A 67 -3.29 -5.62 5.01
C GLY A 67 -2.47 -6.07 6.23
N GLN A 68 -2.26 -5.14 7.17
CA GLN A 68 -1.46 -5.28 8.40
C GLN A 68 0.04 -5.41 8.13
N THR A 69 0.84 -4.47 8.67
CA THR A 69 2.28 -4.35 8.38
C THR A 69 3.09 -5.63 8.53
N ALA A 70 2.78 -6.49 9.52
CA ALA A 70 3.53 -7.72 9.75
C ALA A 70 3.12 -8.89 8.83
N ASN A 71 1.98 -8.77 8.15
CA ASN A 71 1.46 -9.79 7.24
C ASN A 71 1.81 -9.47 5.77
N ILE A 72 2.08 -8.19 5.47
CA ILE A 72 2.67 -7.72 4.21
C ILE A 72 4.13 -8.16 4.15
#